data_AF-A0A7Y0CT24-F1
#
_entry.id   AF-A0A7Y0CT24-F1
#
_cell.length_a   1.000
_cell.length_b   1.000
_cell.length_c   1.000
_cell.angle_alpha   90.00
_cell.angle_beta   90.00
_cell.angle_gamma   90.00
#
_symmetry.space_group_name_H-M   'P 1'
#
loop_
_entity.id
_entity.type
_entity.pdbx_description
1 polymer ?
#
loop_
_entity_poly.entity_id
_entity_poly.type
_entity_poly.pdbx_seq_one_letter_code
_entity_poly.pdbx_strand_id
1 'polypeptide(L)'
;MQLILGLTAGAVFLTGLLGALVLQAIRRRSLLSSIVVAALAPVAAVSAAVALNVNRMVISQHDSTVVSVALGFSTVLAVALSYALGRRVASGSRELTRALRGLAEGPYVASAPAGGGSSSASASHSRSSAPAEITALATELETTRESLRLSRARERSLEQSRRELVAFMSHDLRTPLAGLRALTEGLEDGVIEDQDAALRQMRQTVERMNSLVGDLFELSRLNAGPARPAQTRGPLSLVELAYDVVGEAREQARRRHVDLVLEVADEADRLAVQGNGDELARALSNLIGNAVRHTREHGRVVVSAVRASDGRARLAVTDGCGGIEDDDLARVFEIGWRGEPERGTSDAGAGLGLAIARGVIESHAGSISVANVDGGCRFDVELPTHPPA
;
A
#
# COMPACT_ATOMS: atom_id res chain seq x y z
N MET A 1 -38.22 -67.73 3.12
CA MET A 1 -38.20 -66.26 2.87
C MET A 1 -37.48 -65.49 3.97
N GLN A 2 -37.88 -65.58 5.24
CA GLN A 2 -37.24 -64.84 6.35
C GLN A 2 -35.74 -65.14 6.55
N LEU A 3 -35.30 -66.38 6.33
CA LEU A 3 -33.89 -66.78 6.48
C LEU A 3 -32.98 -66.19 5.37
N ILE A 4 -33.53 -65.94 4.18
CA ILE A 4 -32.80 -65.31 3.05
C ILE A 4 -32.66 -63.80 3.29
N LEU A 5 -33.73 -63.16 3.79
CA LEU A 5 -33.71 -61.76 4.21
C LEU A 5 -32.69 -61.50 5.33
N GLY A 6 -32.60 -62.39 6.33
CA GLY A 6 -31.62 -62.26 7.42
C GLY A 6 -30.17 -62.36 6.94
N LEU A 7 -29.86 -63.31 6.05
CA LEU A 7 -28.50 -63.51 5.53
C LEU A 7 -28.05 -62.38 4.60
N THR A 8 -28.96 -61.87 3.76
CA THR A 8 -28.67 -60.76 2.85
C THR A 8 -28.45 -59.46 3.59
N ALA A 9 -29.29 -59.15 4.59
CA ALA A 9 -29.08 -58.01 5.48
C ALA A 9 -27.75 -58.11 6.25
N GLY A 10 -27.40 -59.29 6.75
CA GLY A 10 -26.13 -59.53 7.44
C GLY A 10 -24.90 -59.34 6.54
N ALA A 11 -24.95 -59.82 5.30
CA ALA A 11 -23.84 -59.68 4.34
C ALA A 11 -23.61 -58.22 3.93
N VAL A 12 -24.68 -57.45 3.68
CA VAL A 12 -24.60 -56.00 3.38
C VAL A 12 -24.02 -55.23 4.56
N PHE A 13 -24.47 -55.55 5.78
CA PHE A 13 -23.97 -54.90 6.98
C PHE A 13 -22.47 -55.16 7.20
N LEU A 14 -22.02 -56.42 7.04
CA LEU A 14 -20.61 -56.79 7.18
C LEU A 14 -19.71 -56.13 6.13
N THR A 15 -20.15 -56.08 4.86
CA THR A 15 -19.39 -55.42 3.80
C THR A 15 -19.34 -53.90 3.98
N GLY A 16 -20.44 -53.28 4.42
CA GLY A 16 -20.46 -51.86 4.81
C GLY A 16 -19.52 -51.56 5.98
N LEU A 17 -19.53 -52.40 7.02
CA LEU A 17 -18.65 -52.26 8.20
C LEU A 17 -17.17 -52.41 7.83
N LEU A 18 -16.83 -53.40 6.99
CA LEU A 18 -15.48 -53.57 6.46
C LEU A 18 -15.03 -52.37 5.63
N GLY A 19 -15.90 -51.85 4.76
CA GLY A 19 -15.64 -50.65 3.98
C GLY A 19 -15.35 -49.43 4.87
N ALA A 20 -16.15 -49.23 5.92
CA ALA A 20 -15.95 -48.16 6.90
C ALA A 20 -14.64 -48.31 7.69
N LEU A 21 -14.28 -49.54 8.11
CA LEU A 21 -13.02 -49.81 8.81
C LEU A 21 -11.81 -49.55 7.91
N VAL A 22 -11.87 -49.98 6.64
CA VAL A 22 -10.80 -49.71 5.66
C VAL A 22 -10.67 -48.21 5.42
N LEU A 23 -11.79 -47.49 5.25
CA LEU A 23 -11.81 -46.02 5.15
C LEU A 23 -11.15 -45.35 6.36
N GLN A 24 -11.49 -45.80 7.56
CA GLN A 24 -10.97 -45.25 8.80
C GLN A 24 -9.46 -45.54 8.98
N ALA A 25 -8.99 -46.69 8.49
CA ALA A 25 -7.58 -47.06 8.48
C ALA A 25 -6.75 -46.24 7.46
N ILE A 26 -7.32 -45.92 6.30
CA ILE A 26 -6.62 -45.19 5.22
C ILE A 26 -6.86 -43.68 5.22
N ARG A 27 -7.72 -43.14 6.11
CA ARG A 27 -8.11 -41.71 6.15
C ARG A 27 -6.95 -40.72 6.24
N ARG A 28 -5.76 -41.16 6.71
CA ARG A 28 -4.56 -40.32 6.84
C ARG A 28 -3.51 -40.54 5.73
N ARG A 29 -3.72 -41.48 4.79
CA ARG A 29 -2.71 -41.83 3.78
C ARG A 29 -2.86 -41.04 2.48
N SER A 30 -4.03 -41.08 1.83
CA SER A 30 -4.26 -40.40 0.56
C SER A 30 -5.76 -40.19 0.31
N LEU A 31 -6.16 -38.95 0.02
CA LEU A 31 -7.54 -38.60 -0.35
C LEU A 31 -8.06 -39.45 -1.51
N LEU A 32 -7.20 -39.79 -2.48
CA LEU A 32 -7.56 -40.62 -3.63
C LEU A 32 -7.94 -42.05 -3.18
N SER A 33 -7.17 -42.65 -2.26
CA SER A 33 -7.49 -43.98 -1.72
C SER A 33 -8.78 -43.99 -0.91
N SER A 34 -9.05 -42.94 -0.14
CA SER A 34 -10.30 -42.82 0.62
C SER A 34 -11.52 -42.66 -0.29
N ILE A 35 -11.44 -41.83 -1.35
CA ILE A 35 -12.54 -41.66 -2.31
C ILE A 35 -12.83 -42.96 -3.06
N VAL A 36 -11.79 -43.67 -3.51
CA VAL A 36 -11.95 -44.94 -4.23
C VAL A 36 -12.59 -46.00 -3.35
N VAL A 37 -12.13 -46.18 -2.10
CA VAL A 37 -12.72 -47.15 -1.17
C VAL A 37 -14.15 -46.77 -0.77
N ALA A 38 -14.43 -45.49 -0.55
CA ALA A 38 -15.77 -45.00 -0.20
C ALA A 38 -16.80 -45.30 -1.29
N ALA A 39 -16.39 -45.25 -2.56
CA ALA A 39 -17.28 -45.52 -3.67
C ALA A 39 -17.34 -47.02 -4.06
N LEU A 40 -16.29 -47.81 -3.76
CA LEU A 40 -16.27 -49.27 -3.98
C LEU A 40 -17.07 -50.07 -2.95
N ALA A 41 -17.07 -49.63 -1.69
CA ALA A 41 -17.69 -50.39 -0.60
C ALA A 41 -19.20 -50.63 -0.78
N PRO A 42 -20.02 -49.63 -1.18
CA PRO A 42 -21.46 -49.84 -1.41
C PRO A 42 -21.73 -50.79 -2.59
N VAL A 43 -20.92 -50.70 -3.65
CA VAL A 43 -21.04 -51.53 -4.85
C VAL A 43 -20.73 -52.98 -4.51
N ALA A 44 -19.65 -53.22 -3.76
CA ALA A 44 -19.31 -54.57 -3.29
C ALA A 44 -20.40 -55.17 -2.39
N ALA A 45 -21.02 -54.35 -1.53
CA ALA A 45 -22.12 -54.78 -0.66
C ALA A 45 -23.37 -55.19 -1.46
N VAL A 46 -23.77 -54.38 -2.45
CA VAL A 46 -24.90 -54.69 -3.34
C VAL A 46 -24.60 -55.93 -4.19
N SER A 47 -23.39 -56.04 -4.75
CA SER A 47 -22.99 -57.18 -5.55
C SER A 47 -23.00 -58.50 -4.75
N ALA A 48 -22.49 -58.49 -3.52
CA ALA A 48 -22.55 -59.64 -2.63
C ALA A 48 -24.00 -60.04 -2.29
N ALA A 49 -24.87 -59.06 -2.03
CA ALA A 49 -26.27 -59.30 -1.72
C ALA A 49 -27.06 -59.91 -2.89
N VAL A 50 -26.81 -59.42 -4.11
CA VAL A 50 -27.44 -59.96 -5.32
C VAL A 50 -26.96 -61.38 -5.60
N ALA A 51 -25.65 -61.64 -5.50
CA ALA A 51 -25.08 -62.97 -5.71
C ALA A 51 -25.64 -64.02 -4.71
N LEU A 52 -25.79 -63.63 -3.44
CA LEU A 52 -26.39 -64.48 -2.39
C LEU A 52 -27.86 -64.82 -2.69
N ASN A 53 -28.64 -63.86 -3.19
CA ASN A 53 -30.03 -64.08 -3.56
C ASN A 53 -30.16 -64.99 -4.79
N VAL A 54 -29.37 -64.75 -5.83
CA VAL A 54 -29.37 -65.57 -7.06
C VAL A 54 -29.01 -67.03 -6.77
N ASN A 55 -28.05 -67.29 -5.88
CA ASN A 55 -27.63 -68.65 -5.57
C ASN A 55 -28.64 -69.42 -4.66
N ARG A 56 -29.53 -68.70 -3.97
CA ARG A 56 -30.51 -69.27 -3.02
C ARG A 56 -31.92 -69.37 -3.58
N MET A 57 -32.23 -68.60 -4.62
CA MET A 57 -33.53 -68.59 -5.28
C MET A 57 -33.39 -69.42 -6.56
N VAL A 58 -34.20 -70.48 -6.73
CA VAL A 58 -34.13 -71.38 -7.90
C VAL A 58 -34.65 -70.64 -9.13
N ILE A 59 -33.79 -69.81 -9.72
CA ILE A 59 -34.04 -69.12 -10.98
C ILE A 59 -33.34 -69.92 -12.08
N SER A 60 -33.95 -69.96 -13.28
CA SER A 60 -33.38 -70.61 -14.48
C SER A 60 -31.90 -70.25 -14.69
N GLN A 61 -31.08 -71.19 -15.18
CA GLN A 61 -29.66 -70.96 -15.47
C GLN A 61 -29.41 -69.75 -16.40
N HIS A 62 -30.39 -69.40 -17.24
CA HIS A 62 -30.28 -68.25 -18.13
C HIS A 62 -30.31 -66.92 -17.35
N ASP A 63 -31.25 -66.78 -16.41
CA ASP A 63 -31.44 -65.54 -15.66
C ASP A 63 -30.29 -65.27 -14.68
N SER A 64 -29.70 -66.31 -14.08
CA SER A 64 -28.52 -66.16 -13.21
C SER A 64 -27.28 -65.70 -13.97
N THR A 65 -27.14 -66.13 -15.24
CA THR A 65 -26.07 -65.68 -16.14
C THR A 65 -26.26 -64.21 -16.52
N VAL A 66 -27.48 -63.79 -16.86
CA VAL A 66 -27.78 -62.39 -17.19
C VAL A 66 -27.52 -61.46 -15.99
N VAL A 67 -27.97 -61.86 -14.78
CA VAL A 67 -27.76 -61.06 -13.56
C VAL A 67 -26.28 -60.95 -13.20
N SER A 68 -25.50 -62.03 -13.29
CA SER A 68 -24.07 -62.00 -12.97
C SER A 68 -23.25 -61.16 -13.95
N VAL A 69 -23.57 -61.22 -15.25
CA VAL A 69 -22.92 -60.36 -16.27
C VAL A 69 -23.26 -58.87 -16.03
N ALA A 70 -24.53 -58.55 -15.76
CA ALA A 70 -24.96 -57.18 -15.45
C ALA A 70 -24.28 -56.63 -14.18
N LEU A 71 -24.09 -57.48 -13.16
CA LEU A 71 -23.39 -57.15 -11.92
C LEU A 71 -21.90 -56.88 -12.15
N GLY A 72 -21.26 -57.71 -12.99
CA GLY A 72 -19.86 -57.54 -13.40
C GLY A 72 -19.64 -56.19 -14.08
N PHE A 73 -20.48 -55.87 -15.07
CA PHE A 73 -20.42 -54.58 -15.77
C PHE A 73 -20.65 -53.38 -14.84
N SER A 74 -21.65 -53.47 -13.96
CA SER A 74 -21.95 -52.41 -12.99
C SER A 74 -20.78 -52.16 -12.02
N THR A 75 -20.11 -53.23 -11.60
CA THR A 75 -18.96 -53.15 -10.69
C THR A 75 -17.76 -52.48 -11.39
N VAL A 76 -17.45 -52.89 -12.63
CA VAL A 76 -16.37 -52.29 -13.41
C VAL A 76 -16.63 -50.81 -13.68
N LEU A 77 -17.86 -50.44 -14.05
CA LEU A 77 -18.24 -49.05 -14.29
C LEU A 77 -18.10 -48.19 -13.03
N ALA A 78 -18.55 -48.71 -11.87
CA ALA A 78 -18.44 -47.98 -10.62
C ALA A 78 -16.99 -47.79 -10.18
N VAL A 79 -16.13 -48.80 -10.34
CA VAL A 79 -14.68 -48.67 -10.08
C VAL A 79 -14.05 -47.62 -10.99
N ALA A 80 -14.37 -47.64 -12.28
CA ALA A 80 -13.83 -46.70 -13.25
C ALA A 80 -14.24 -45.24 -12.95
N LEU A 81 -15.52 -45.00 -12.64
CA LEU A 81 -16.02 -43.67 -12.26
C LEU A 81 -15.39 -43.18 -10.94
N SER A 82 -15.27 -44.06 -9.95
CA SER A 82 -14.64 -43.75 -8.66
C SER A 82 -13.18 -43.36 -8.81
N TYR A 83 -12.45 -44.10 -9.65
CA TYR A 83 -11.06 -43.82 -9.95
C TYR A 83 -10.89 -42.49 -10.70
N ALA A 84 -11.75 -42.21 -11.69
CA ALA A 84 -11.73 -40.95 -12.43
C ALA A 84 -12.02 -39.75 -11.53
N LEU A 85 -13.04 -39.84 -10.66
CA LEU A 85 -13.39 -38.78 -9.71
C LEU A 85 -12.27 -38.57 -8.68
N GLY A 86 -11.72 -39.66 -8.13
CA GLY A 86 -10.59 -39.62 -7.20
C GLY A 86 -9.34 -38.98 -7.81
N ARG A 87 -9.02 -39.28 -9.09
CA ARG A 87 -7.90 -38.62 -9.79
C ARG A 87 -8.13 -37.13 -9.97
N ARG A 88 -9.35 -36.69 -10.34
CA ARG A 88 -9.68 -35.26 -10.50
C ARG A 88 -9.48 -34.49 -9.19
N VAL A 89 -10.08 -34.97 -8.10
CA VAL A 89 -9.95 -34.31 -6.77
C VAL A 89 -8.50 -34.27 -6.28
N ALA A 90 -7.77 -35.37 -6.43
CA ALA A 90 -6.36 -35.43 -6.01
C ALA A 90 -5.45 -34.51 -6.83
N SER A 91 -5.73 -34.34 -8.13
CA SER A 91 -4.97 -33.40 -8.97
C SER A 91 -5.15 -31.95 -8.52
N GLY A 92 -6.39 -31.53 -8.23
CA GLY A 92 -6.68 -30.17 -7.72
C GLY A 92 -6.07 -29.91 -6.33
N SER A 93 -6.09 -30.90 -5.43
CA SER A 93 -5.47 -30.77 -4.10
C SER A 93 -3.94 -30.59 -4.16
N ARG A 94 -3.25 -31.26 -5.10
CA ARG A 94 -1.80 -31.12 -5.28
C ARG A 94 -1.43 -29.74 -5.80
N GLU A 95 -2.24 -29.17 -6.67
CA GLU A 95 -2.06 -27.82 -7.20
C GLU A 95 -2.21 -26.77 -6.09
N LEU A 96 -3.25 -26.90 -5.25
CA LEU A 96 -3.43 -26.06 -4.07
C LEU A 96 -2.24 -26.18 -3.09
N THR A 97 -1.75 -27.40 -2.86
CA THR A 97 -0.58 -27.64 -1.99
C THR A 97 0.69 -26.99 -2.55
N ARG A 98 0.88 -27.01 -3.89
CA ARG A 98 2.01 -26.31 -4.53
C ARG A 98 1.89 -24.79 -4.38
N ALA A 99 0.69 -24.23 -4.58
CA ALA A 99 0.43 -22.81 -4.35
C ALA A 99 0.72 -22.41 -2.89
N LEU A 100 0.30 -23.23 -1.91
CA LEU A 100 0.57 -23.02 -0.49
C LEU A 100 2.05 -23.17 -0.12
N ARG A 101 2.80 -24.10 -0.72
CA ARG A 101 4.26 -24.19 -0.49
C ARG A 101 5.00 -22.96 -1.03
N GLY A 102 4.54 -22.41 -2.15
CA GLY A 102 5.01 -21.11 -2.65
C GLY A 102 4.71 -19.93 -1.71
N LEU A 103 3.79 -20.07 -0.74
CA LEU A 103 3.57 -19.07 0.32
C LEU A 103 4.58 -19.21 1.47
N ALA A 104 4.96 -20.44 1.82
CA ALA A 104 5.88 -20.73 2.92
C ALA A 104 7.33 -20.42 2.55
N GLU A 105 7.70 -20.64 1.28
CA GLU A 105 9.00 -20.27 0.73
C GLU A 105 8.96 -18.80 0.28
N GLY A 106 8.92 -17.89 1.27
CA GLY A 106 9.24 -16.47 1.06
C GLY A 106 10.68 -16.25 0.59
N PRO A 107 10.98 -15.07 0.04
CA PRO A 107 12.02 -14.84 -0.97
C PRO A 107 13.44 -14.86 -0.39
N TYR A 108 14.12 -16.01 -0.45
CA TYR A 108 15.57 -16.09 -0.20
C TYR A 108 16.39 -16.67 -1.36
N VAL A 109 15.75 -17.08 -2.46
CA VAL A 109 16.47 -17.62 -3.63
C VAL A 109 15.90 -17.06 -4.93
N ALA A 110 16.13 -15.78 -5.18
CA ALA A 110 16.00 -15.20 -6.53
C ALA A 110 16.95 -14.02 -6.70
N SER A 111 18.23 -14.26 -6.43
CA SER A 111 19.34 -13.44 -6.92
C SER A 111 20.30 -14.37 -7.66
N ALA A 112 19.95 -14.72 -8.90
CA ALA A 112 20.89 -15.28 -9.87
C ALA A 112 20.61 -14.63 -11.23
N PRO A 113 21.66 -14.23 -11.96
CA PRO A 113 21.58 -13.21 -12.99
C PRO A 113 20.87 -13.70 -14.25
N ALA A 114 20.23 -12.74 -14.91
CA ALA A 114 19.59 -12.87 -16.20
C ALA A 114 20.56 -13.42 -17.26
N GLY A 115 20.32 -14.66 -17.69
CA GLY A 115 20.79 -15.23 -18.94
C GLY A 115 19.60 -15.49 -19.83
N GLY A 116 19.56 -14.80 -20.98
CA GLY A 116 18.43 -14.75 -21.90
C GLY A 116 17.95 -16.12 -22.39
N GLY A 117 16.63 -16.27 -22.44
CA GLY A 117 15.96 -17.42 -23.00
C GLY A 117 14.48 -17.11 -23.16
N SER A 118 14.13 -16.46 -24.27
CA SER A 118 12.76 -16.27 -24.72
C SER A 118 12.01 -17.59 -24.70
N SER A 119 11.11 -17.73 -23.72
CA SER A 119 10.11 -18.80 -23.70
C SER A 119 8.77 -18.12 -23.46
N SER A 120 8.09 -17.83 -24.56
CA SER A 120 6.67 -17.58 -24.61
C SER A 120 5.94 -18.77 -23.97
N ALA A 121 5.74 -18.71 -22.66
CA ALA A 121 4.89 -19.64 -21.95
C ALA A 121 3.44 -19.22 -22.21
N SER A 122 2.88 -19.82 -23.24
CA SER A 122 1.46 -19.86 -23.55
C SER A 122 0.64 -19.94 -22.26
N ALA A 123 -0.12 -18.88 -21.98
CA ALA A 123 -1.25 -18.90 -21.07
C ALA A 123 -2.37 -19.75 -21.66
N SER A 124 -2.10 -21.04 -21.87
CA SER A 124 -3.14 -22.02 -22.09
C SER A 124 -3.91 -22.11 -20.79
N HIS A 125 -5.11 -21.53 -20.79
CA HIS A 125 -6.18 -21.83 -19.87
C HIS A 125 -6.49 -23.33 -19.98
N SER A 126 -5.66 -24.16 -19.35
CA SER A 126 -6.03 -25.53 -19.02
C SER A 126 -7.25 -25.40 -18.13
N ARG A 127 -8.43 -25.66 -18.69
CA ARG A 127 -9.69 -25.68 -17.96
C ARG A 127 -9.51 -26.67 -16.81
N SER A 128 -9.14 -26.13 -15.65
CA SER A 128 -8.89 -26.90 -14.45
C SER A 128 -10.20 -27.61 -14.12
N SER A 129 -10.22 -28.93 -14.28
CA SER A 129 -11.29 -29.79 -13.79
C SER A 129 -11.22 -29.92 -12.24
N ALA A 130 -10.89 -28.82 -11.56
CA ALA A 130 -10.92 -28.71 -10.13
C ALA A 130 -12.36 -28.41 -9.69
N PRO A 131 -12.85 -29.00 -8.59
CA PRO A 131 -14.14 -28.64 -7.99
C PRO A 131 -14.24 -27.13 -7.77
N ALA A 132 -15.45 -26.56 -7.92
CA ALA A 132 -15.69 -25.12 -7.80
C ALA A 132 -15.17 -24.52 -6.47
N GLU A 133 -15.21 -25.30 -5.40
CA GLU A 133 -14.68 -24.95 -4.08
C GLU A 133 -13.15 -24.73 -4.09
N ILE A 134 -12.41 -25.52 -4.87
CA ILE A 134 -10.94 -25.40 -5.00
C ILE A 134 -10.59 -24.13 -5.80
N THR A 135 -11.35 -23.82 -6.85
CA THR A 135 -11.16 -22.58 -7.60
C THR A 135 -11.52 -21.35 -6.78
N ALA A 136 -12.58 -21.41 -5.95
CA ALA A 136 -12.95 -20.32 -5.06
C ALA A 136 -11.87 -20.04 -4.00
N LEU A 137 -11.32 -21.11 -3.40
CA LEU A 137 -10.21 -21.00 -2.44
C LEU A 137 -8.94 -20.45 -3.11
N ALA A 138 -8.66 -20.83 -4.36
CA ALA A 138 -7.53 -20.30 -5.12
C ALA A 138 -7.68 -18.79 -5.39
N THR A 139 -8.89 -18.32 -5.73
CA THR A 139 -9.14 -16.89 -5.91
C THR A 139 -9.01 -16.11 -4.60
N GLU A 140 -9.53 -16.64 -3.49
CA GLU A 140 -9.40 -16.01 -2.17
C GLU A 140 -7.93 -15.91 -1.72
N LEU A 141 -7.14 -16.96 -1.97
CA LEU A 141 -5.69 -16.93 -1.72
C LEU A 141 -4.97 -15.87 -2.56
N GLU A 142 -5.35 -15.69 -3.82
CA GLU A 142 -4.73 -14.68 -4.68
C GLU A 142 -5.06 -13.26 -4.19
N THR A 143 -6.31 -12.99 -3.79
CA THR A 143 -6.67 -11.68 -3.19
C THR A 143 -5.89 -11.41 -1.89
N THR A 144 -5.71 -12.45 -1.07
CA THR A 144 -4.93 -12.35 0.17
C THR A 144 -3.45 -12.11 -0.13
N ARG A 145 -2.90 -12.77 -1.16
CA ARG A 145 -1.53 -12.57 -1.64
C ARG A 145 -1.31 -11.14 -2.11
N GLU A 146 -2.24 -10.59 -2.88
CA GLU A 146 -2.16 -9.21 -3.36
C GLU A 146 -2.19 -8.21 -2.19
N SER A 147 -3.14 -8.37 -1.25
CA SER A 147 -3.21 -7.55 -0.03
C SER A 147 -1.92 -7.60 0.78
N LEU A 148 -1.37 -8.79 1.03
CA LEU A 148 -0.09 -8.95 1.76
C LEU A 148 1.08 -8.32 1.01
N ARG A 149 1.11 -8.41 -0.32
CA ARG A 149 2.15 -7.79 -1.16
C ARG A 149 2.08 -6.27 -1.06
N LEU A 150 0.89 -5.69 -1.15
CA LEU A 150 0.66 -4.25 -1.02
C LEU A 150 1.01 -3.75 0.39
N SER A 151 0.61 -4.49 1.43
CA SER A 151 0.94 -4.17 2.82
C SER A 151 2.45 -4.16 3.07
N ARG A 152 3.17 -5.20 2.61
CA ARG A 152 4.64 -5.26 2.71
C ARG A 152 5.36 -4.19 1.90
N ALA A 153 4.84 -3.85 0.72
CA ALA A 153 5.40 -2.77 -0.09
C ALA A 153 5.27 -1.42 0.64
N ARG A 154 4.11 -1.16 1.24
CA ARG A 154 3.85 0.03 2.07
C ARG A 154 4.73 0.07 3.33
N GLU A 155 4.89 -1.06 4.02
CA GLU A 155 5.77 -1.16 5.18
C GLU A 155 7.22 -0.83 4.81
N ARG A 156 7.72 -1.39 3.69
CA ARG A 156 9.07 -1.10 3.18
C ARG A 156 9.24 0.37 2.79
N SER A 157 8.25 0.99 2.15
CA SER A 157 8.35 2.41 1.77
C SER A 157 8.35 3.32 3.01
N LEU A 158 7.57 2.98 4.04
CA LEU A 158 7.57 3.71 5.31
C LEU A 158 8.92 3.56 6.05
N GLU A 159 9.46 2.34 6.13
CA GLU A 159 10.77 2.09 6.73
C GLU A 159 11.90 2.80 5.97
N GLN A 160 11.85 2.83 4.63
CA GLN A 160 12.80 3.58 3.82
C GLN A 160 12.72 5.09 4.11
N SER A 161 11.52 5.65 4.07
CA SER A 161 11.28 7.08 4.36
C SER A 161 11.74 7.45 5.77
N ARG A 162 11.52 6.56 6.76
CA ARG A 162 11.98 6.75 8.13
C ARG A 162 13.51 6.78 8.23
N ARG A 163 14.20 5.88 7.52
CA ARG A 163 15.67 5.84 7.50
C ARG A 163 16.25 7.09 6.84
N GLU A 164 15.68 7.51 5.72
CA GLU A 164 16.06 8.73 5.01
C GLU A 164 15.88 9.96 5.91
N LEU A 165 14.75 10.07 6.60
CA LEU A 165 14.49 11.14 7.56
C LEU A 165 15.55 11.16 8.68
N VAL A 166 15.85 10.03 9.31
CA VAL A 166 16.85 9.95 10.39
C VAL A 166 18.25 10.33 9.91
N ALA A 167 18.65 9.84 8.73
CA ALA A 167 19.94 10.16 8.14
C ALA A 167 20.05 11.66 7.82
N PHE A 168 19.01 12.21 7.19
CA PHE A 168 18.89 13.61 6.87
C PHE A 168 18.97 14.50 8.11
N MET A 169 18.17 14.21 9.15
CA MET A 169 18.19 14.96 10.41
C MET A 169 19.58 15.00 11.05
N SER A 170 20.25 13.85 11.07
CA SER A 170 21.58 13.74 11.69
C SER A 170 22.61 14.61 10.98
N HIS A 171 22.51 14.72 9.65
CA HIS A 171 23.38 15.57 8.84
C HIS A 171 23.07 17.07 9.06
N ASP A 172 21.80 17.44 8.95
CA ASP A 172 21.36 18.83 8.97
C ASP A 172 21.38 19.47 10.37
N LEU A 173 21.36 18.67 11.45
CA LEU A 173 21.61 19.16 12.82
C LEU A 173 23.11 19.26 13.14
N ARG A 174 23.95 18.41 12.56
CA ARG A 174 25.40 18.42 12.82
C ARG A 174 26.06 19.71 12.34
N THR A 175 25.64 20.21 11.18
CA THR A 175 26.18 21.43 10.55
C THR A 175 26.01 22.68 11.43
N PRO A 176 24.79 23.06 11.89
CA PRO A 176 24.62 24.23 12.76
C PRO A 176 25.27 24.02 14.13
N LEU A 177 25.31 22.79 14.66
CA LEU A 177 26.03 22.50 15.92
C LEU A 177 27.54 22.72 15.78
N ALA A 178 28.14 22.29 14.67
CA ALA A 178 29.56 22.55 14.39
C ALA A 178 29.83 24.06 14.23
N GLY A 179 28.92 24.80 13.59
CA GLY A 179 29.00 26.25 13.46
C GLY A 179 28.91 26.97 14.81
N LEU A 180 27.95 26.59 15.67
CA LEU A 180 27.84 27.13 17.04
C LEU A 180 29.11 26.86 17.83
N ARG A 181 29.65 25.63 17.75
CA ARG A 181 30.89 25.26 18.41
C ARG A 181 32.08 26.11 17.96
N ALA A 182 32.23 26.32 16.65
CA ALA A 182 33.31 27.16 16.11
C ALA A 182 33.16 28.62 16.56
N LEU A 183 31.94 29.15 16.61
CA LEU A 183 31.67 30.51 17.10
C LEU A 183 31.97 30.63 18.61
N THR A 184 31.64 29.62 19.42
CA THR A 184 31.96 29.64 20.86
C THR A 184 33.46 29.52 21.10
N GLU A 185 34.14 28.59 20.43
CA GLU A 185 35.61 28.42 20.54
C GLU A 185 36.33 29.70 20.08
N GLY A 186 35.90 30.33 18.97
CA GLY A 186 36.49 31.58 18.48
C GLY A 186 36.26 32.80 19.38
N LEU A 187 35.16 32.83 20.14
CA LEU A 187 34.93 33.86 21.18
C LEU A 187 35.77 33.59 22.43
N GLU A 188 35.91 32.32 22.85
CA GLU A 188 36.73 31.92 24.00
C GLU A 188 38.22 32.20 23.76
N ASP A 189 38.72 31.92 22.55
CA ASP A 189 40.11 32.16 22.16
C ASP A 189 40.40 33.63 21.82
N GLY A 190 39.38 34.50 21.81
CA GLY A 190 39.52 35.93 21.49
C GLY A 190 39.84 36.23 20.01
N VAL A 191 39.62 35.26 19.12
CA VAL A 191 39.88 35.38 17.68
C VAL A 191 38.76 36.16 16.97
N ILE A 192 37.55 36.15 17.52
CA ILE A 192 36.40 36.90 17.01
C ILE A 192 36.35 38.29 17.66
N GLU A 193 36.60 39.32 16.86
CA GLU A 193 36.60 40.73 17.31
C GLU A 193 35.18 41.31 17.47
N ASP A 194 34.27 40.99 16.54
CA ASP A 194 32.86 41.44 16.60
C ASP A 194 31.99 40.43 17.35
N GLN A 195 31.96 40.58 18.68
CA GLN A 195 31.15 39.73 19.56
C GLN A 195 29.65 39.86 19.29
N ASP A 196 29.18 41.06 18.96
CA ASP A 196 27.76 41.30 18.71
C ASP A 196 27.29 40.60 17.43
N ALA A 197 28.12 40.57 16.38
CA ALA A 197 27.84 39.79 15.19
C ALA A 197 27.80 38.29 15.47
N ALA A 198 28.75 37.77 16.25
CA ALA A 198 28.76 36.36 16.64
C ALA A 198 27.50 35.98 17.44
N LEU A 199 27.08 36.81 18.41
CA LEU A 199 25.85 36.58 19.17
C LEU A 199 24.59 36.63 18.29
N ARG A 200 24.53 37.54 17.31
CA ARG A 200 23.44 37.56 16.32
C ARG A 200 23.41 36.27 15.49
N GLN A 201 24.57 35.81 15.03
CA GLN A 201 24.68 34.58 14.24
C GLN A 201 24.33 33.33 15.05
N MET A 202 24.74 33.25 16.32
CA MET A 202 24.34 32.18 17.22
C MET A 202 22.81 32.16 17.40
N ARG A 203 22.19 33.32 17.64
CA ARG A 203 20.72 33.42 17.79
C ARG A 203 19.99 32.95 16.54
N GLN A 204 20.43 33.38 15.36
CA GLN A 204 19.87 32.91 14.09
C GLN A 204 20.03 31.39 13.91
N THR A 205 21.17 30.84 14.34
CA THR A 205 21.43 29.40 14.25
C THR A 205 20.53 28.60 15.18
N VAL A 206 20.29 29.07 16.41
CA VAL A 206 19.35 28.46 17.36
C VAL A 206 17.92 28.49 16.84
N GLU A 207 17.49 29.64 16.29
CA GLU A 207 16.14 29.77 15.72
C GLU A 207 15.94 28.82 14.54
N ARG A 208 16.96 28.70 13.66
CA ARG A 208 16.95 27.72 12.57
C ARG A 208 16.86 26.29 13.07
N MET A 209 17.60 25.94 14.13
CA MET A 209 17.52 24.62 14.74
C MET A 209 16.12 24.34 15.33
N ASN A 210 15.48 25.33 15.96
CA ASN A 210 14.12 25.20 16.45
C ASN A 210 13.13 24.94 15.31
N SER A 211 13.24 25.67 14.20
CA SER A 211 12.44 25.43 13.00
C SER A 211 12.64 24.00 12.46
N LEU A 212 13.89 23.54 12.38
CA LEU A 212 14.22 22.17 11.93
C LEU A 212 13.58 21.09 12.82
N VAL A 213 13.63 21.28 14.14
CA VAL A 213 13.00 20.35 15.10
C VAL A 213 11.48 20.38 14.96
N GLY A 214 10.89 21.57 14.78
CA GLY A 214 9.47 21.71 14.50
C GLY A 214 9.06 20.99 13.22
N ASP A 215 9.84 21.10 12.14
CA ASP A 215 9.60 20.47 10.84
C ASP A 215 9.67 18.94 10.94
N LEU A 216 10.62 18.45 11.70
CA LEU A 216 10.74 17.04 12.00
C LEU A 216 9.53 16.49 12.77
N PHE A 217 9.07 17.21 13.79
CA PHE A 217 7.91 16.77 14.56
C PHE A 217 6.70 16.62 13.64
N GLU A 218 6.51 17.53 12.70
CA GLU A 218 5.42 17.41 11.72
C GLU A 218 5.59 16.25 10.75
N LEU A 219 6.77 16.05 10.18
CA LEU A 219 7.00 14.90 9.30
C LEU A 219 6.77 13.58 10.05
N SER A 220 7.20 13.50 11.31
CA SER A 220 6.92 12.35 12.18
C SER A 220 5.40 12.17 12.37
N ARG A 221 4.66 13.26 12.60
CA ARG A 221 3.21 13.23 12.74
C ARG A 221 2.49 12.78 11.46
N LEU A 222 2.90 13.30 10.30
CA LEU A 222 2.32 12.96 8.99
C LEU A 222 2.57 11.49 8.64
N ASN A 223 3.74 10.95 9.01
CA ASN A 223 4.12 9.57 8.76
C ASN A 223 3.55 8.55 9.77
N ALA A 224 3.00 8.99 10.91
CA ALA A 224 2.51 8.12 11.98
C ALA A 224 1.26 7.27 11.62
N GLY A 225 0.68 7.45 10.43
CA GLY A 225 -0.43 6.64 9.93
C GLY A 225 -1.78 6.93 10.60
N PRO A 226 -2.84 6.17 10.24
CA PRO A 226 -4.23 6.46 10.62
C PRO A 226 -4.57 6.25 12.11
N ALA A 227 -3.61 5.90 12.96
CA ALA A 227 -3.84 5.56 14.37
C ALA A 227 -3.91 6.77 15.31
N ARG A 228 -4.02 8.00 14.78
CA ARG A 228 -4.08 9.22 15.60
C ARG A 228 -5.54 9.62 15.87
N PRO A 229 -5.88 10.09 17.09
CA PRO A 229 -7.15 10.76 17.33
C PRO A 229 -7.30 11.93 16.35
N ALA A 230 -8.44 11.96 15.64
CA ALA A 230 -8.76 13.02 14.71
C ALA A 230 -8.60 14.37 15.42
N GLN A 231 -7.66 15.19 14.96
CA GLN A 231 -7.68 16.59 15.34
C GLN A 231 -9.01 17.19 14.93
N THR A 232 -9.52 18.11 15.74
CA THR A 232 -10.77 18.82 15.46
C THR A 232 -10.59 19.64 14.18
N ARG A 233 -10.97 19.06 13.05
CA ARG A 233 -11.07 19.80 11.79
C ARG A 233 -12.34 20.63 11.87
N GLY A 234 -12.21 21.93 11.63
CA GLY A 234 -13.33 22.86 11.57
C GLY A 234 -13.46 23.48 10.18
N PRO A 235 -14.62 24.10 9.89
CA PRO A 235 -14.72 25.00 8.75
C PRO A 235 -13.80 26.20 8.96
N LEU A 236 -12.99 26.54 7.96
CA LEU A 236 -12.10 27.70 7.97
C LEU A 236 -12.11 28.42 6.61
N SER A 237 -11.82 29.72 6.63
CA SER A 237 -11.69 30.55 5.43
C SER A 237 -10.25 30.48 4.91
N LEU A 238 -10.05 29.95 3.70
CA LEU A 238 -8.72 29.95 3.09
C LEU A 238 -8.24 31.36 2.75
N VAL A 239 -9.17 32.27 2.46
CA VAL A 239 -8.87 33.67 2.18
C VAL A 239 -8.29 34.36 3.42
N GLU A 240 -8.96 34.22 4.57
CA GLU A 240 -8.48 34.81 5.84
C GLU A 240 -7.12 34.23 6.24
N LEU A 241 -6.97 32.90 6.11
CA LEU A 241 -5.69 32.22 6.35
C LEU A 241 -4.57 32.77 5.45
N ALA A 242 -4.85 33.01 4.17
CA ALA A 242 -3.89 33.59 3.25
C ALA A 242 -3.51 35.03 3.62
N TYR A 243 -4.47 35.85 4.07
CA TYR A 243 -4.16 37.20 4.56
C TYR A 243 -3.24 37.17 5.79
N ASP A 244 -3.51 36.29 6.75
CA ASP A 244 -2.72 36.16 7.97
C ASP A 244 -1.27 35.75 7.64
N VAL A 245 -1.11 34.66 6.87
CA VAL A 245 0.21 34.14 6.50
C VAL A 245 1.00 35.12 5.63
N VAL A 246 0.35 35.76 4.66
CA VAL A 246 1.00 36.81 3.85
C VAL A 246 1.39 38.00 4.73
N GLY A 247 0.54 38.37 5.69
CA GLY A 247 0.81 39.42 6.68
C GLY A 247 2.08 39.15 7.47
N GLU A 248 2.27 37.92 7.96
CA GLU A 248 3.46 37.48 8.69
C GLU A 248 4.71 37.47 7.79
N ALA A 249 4.57 37.01 6.54
CA ALA A 249 5.69 36.89 5.60
C ALA A 249 6.19 38.23 5.02
N ARG A 250 5.41 39.32 5.16
CA ARG A 250 5.77 40.66 4.62
C ARG A 250 7.10 41.19 5.13
N GLU A 251 7.41 41.01 6.42
CA GLU A 251 8.67 41.51 6.98
C GLU A 251 9.87 40.78 6.38
N GLN A 252 9.77 39.47 6.20
CA GLN A 252 10.80 38.66 5.54
C GLN A 252 10.97 39.06 4.07
N ALA A 253 9.87 39.25 3.33
CA ALA A 253 9.90 39.68 1.94
C ALA A 253 10.54 41.06 1.79
N ARG A 254 10.18 42.02 2.66
CA ARG A 254 10.78 43.36 2.70
C ARG A 254 12.29 43.34 2.92
N ARG A 255 12.78 42.50 3.84
CA ARG A 255 14.22 42.35 4.10
C ARG A 255 15.02 41.80 2.92
N ARG A 256 14.37 41.03 2.03
CA ARG A 256 14.95 40.49 0.79
C ARG A 256 14.62 41.35 -0.44
N HIS A 257 13.99 42.50 -0.26
CA HIS A 257 13.54 43.37 -1.36
C HIS A 257 12.60 42.68 -2.36
N VAL A 258 11.77 41.74 -1.90
CA VAL A 258 10.78 41.03 -2.72
C VAL A 258 9.39 41.63 -2.53
N ASP A 259 8.67 41.87 -3.63
CA ASP A 259 7.28 42.33 -3.63
C ASP A 259 6.33 41.15 -3.39
N LEU A 260 5.71 41.06 -2.21
CA LEU A 260 4.77 40.00 -1.84
C LEU A 260 3.33 40.53 -1.89
N VAL A 261 2.54 39.97 -2.80
CA VAL A 261 1.16 40.41 -3.06
C VAL A 261 0.19 39.23 -2.90
N LEU A 262 -0.98 39.51 -2.32
CA LEU A 262 -2.11 38.59 -2.26
C LEU A 262 -3.21 39.09 -3.21
N GLU A 263 -3.63 38.24 -4.14
CA GLU A 263 -4.68 38.49 -5.12
C GLU A 263 -5.85 37.54 -4.87
N VAL A 264 -7.00 38.07 -4.47
CA VAL A 264 -8.22 37.28 -4.25
C VAL A 264 -9.25 37.69 -5.30
N ALA A 265 -9.75 36.73 -6.07
CA ALA A 265 -10.68 37.02 -7.17
C ALA A 265 -12.04 37.54 -6.69
N ASP A 266 -12.51 37.04 -5.55
CA ASP A 266 -13.72 37.51 -4.86
C ASP A 266 -13.47 37.47 -3.34
N GLU A 267 -13.27 38.64 -2.72
CA GLU A 267 -13.05 38.75 -1.27
C GLU A 267 -14.28 38.32 -0.46
N ALA A 268 -15.48 38.31 -1.05
CA ALA A 268 -16.69 37.81 -0.38
C ALA A 268 -16.75 36.28 -0.36
N ASP A 269 -16.07 35.60 -1.30
CA ASP A 269 -15.95 34.15 -1.28
C ASP A 269 -14.86 33.73 -0.30
N ARG A 270 -15.28 33.28 0.89
CA ARG A 270 -14.36 32.82 1.96
C ARG A 270 -13.55 31.58 1.56
N LEU A 271 -13.87 30.92 0.44
CA LEU A 271 -13.26 29.65 0.01
C LEU A 271 -13.23 28.67 1.18
N ALA A 272 -14.39 28.48 1.81
CA ALA A 272 -14.51 27.68 3.02
C ALA A 272 -14.05 26.24 2.77
N VAL A 273 -13.18 25.72 3.64
CA VAL A 273 -12.68 24.33 3.61
C VAL A 273 -12.75 23.71 5.00
N GLN A 274 -12.71 22.37 5.06
CA GLN A 274 -12.65 21.63 6.33
C GLN A 274 -11.20 21.28 6.67
N GLY A 275 -10.65 21.84 7.75
CA GLY A 275 -9.26 21.56 8.09
C GLY A 275 -8.81 22.04 9.46
N ASN A 276 -7.52 21.88 9.71
CA ASN A 276 -6.83 22.45 10.87
C ASN A 276 -6.11 23.74 10.41
N GLY A 277 -6.48 24.88 11.00
CA GLY A 277 -5.91 26.19 10.67
C GLY A 277 -4.40 26.26 10.82
N ASP A 278 -3.85 25.72 11.92
CA ASP A 278 -2.41 25.76 12.20
C ASP A 278 -1.60 24.94 11.17
N GLU A 279 -2.15 23.80 10.75
CA GLU A 279 -1.48 22.94 9.77
C GLU A 279 -1.50 23.58 8.38
N LEU A 280 -2.66 24.09 7.96
CA LEU A 280 -2.78 24.77 6.66
C LEU A 280 -2.01 26.08 6.62
N ALA A 281 -2.00 26.87 7.70
CA ALA A 281 -1.17 28.07 7.83
C ALA A 281 0.29 27.71 7.58
N ARG A 282 0.77 26.66 8.23
CA ARG A 282 2.15 26.20 8.09
C ARG A 282 2.49 25.71 6.70
N ALA A 283 1.60 24.93 6.06
CA ALA A 283 1.79 24.51 4.68
C ALA A 283 1.95 25.73 3.76
N LEU A 284 1.13 26.77 3.99
CA LEU A 284 1.17 28.00 3.23
C LEU A 284 2.43 28.84 3.52
N SER A 285 2.83 28.94 4.79
CA SER A 285 4.08 29.61 5.21
C SER A 285 5.31 28.94 4.60
N ASN A 286 5.31 27.61 4.48
CA ASN A 286 6.39 26.87 3.82
C ASN A 286 6.48 27.21 2.33
N LEU A 287 5.34 27.30 1.63
CA LEU A 287 5.30 27.66 0.21
C LEU A 287 5.74 29.11 -0.02
N ILE A 288 5.19 30.06 0.75
CA ILE A 288 5.53 31.49 0.64
C ILE A 288 6.97 31.74 1.06
N GLY A 289 7.43 31.12 2.14
CA GLY A 289 8.81 31.20 2.60
C GLY A 289 9.80 30.65 1.58
N ASN A 290 9.41 29.60 0.84
CA ASN A 290 10.18 29.09 -0.30
C ASN A 290 10.20 30.13 -1.44
N ALA A 291 9.04 30.58 -1.89
CA ALA A 291 8.90 31.57 -2.95
C ALA A 291 9.73 32.84 -2.71
N VAL A 292 9.65 33.41 -1.50
CA VAL A 292 10.42 34.61 -1.10
C VAL A 292 11.93 34.35 -1.03
N ARG A 293 12.34 33.13 -0.70
CA ARG A 293 13.76 32.76 -0.62
C ARG A 293 14.40 32.66 -2.01
N HIS A 294 13.70 32.07 -2.97
CA HIS A 294 14.21 31.76 -4.30
C HIS A 294 13.95 32.87 -5.33
N THR A 295 13.01 33.78 -5.05
CA THR A 295 12.84 34.98 -5.87
C THR A 295 14.04 35.91 -5.70
N ARG A 296 14.61 36.37 -6.81
CA ARG A 296 15.70 37.37 -6.82
C ARG A 296 15.25 38.68 -6.18
N GLU A 297 16.20 39.47 -5.68
CA GLU A 297 15.91 40.82 -5.18
C GLU A 297 15.17 41.64 -6.25
N HIS A 298 14.20 42.44 -5.80
CA HIS A 298 13.27 43.20 -6.65
C HIS A 298 12.33 42.36 -7.53
N GLY A 299 12.30 41.03 -7.32
CA GLY A 299 11.30 40.16 -7.90
C GLY A 299 9.96 40.24 -7.16
N ARG A 300 8.98 39.48 -7.67
CA ARG A 300 7.61 39.45 -7.15
C ARG A 300 7.18 38.03 -6.81
N VAL A 301 6.46 37.90 -5.70
CA VAL A 301 5.72 36.70 -5.31
C VAL A 301 4.23 37.05 -5.24
N VAL A 302 3.42 36.29 -5.97
CA VAL A 302 1.97 36.44 -6.01
C VAL A 302 1.31 35.22 -5.38
N VAL A 303 0.57 35.44 -4.31
CA VAL A 303 -0.34 34.45 -3.74
C VAL A 303 -1.72 34.73 -4.32
N SER A 304 -2.34 33.75 -4.95
CA SER A 304 -3.69 33.89 -5.50
C SER A 304 -4.63 32.85 -4.90
N ALA A 305 -5.87 33.23 -4.64
CA ALA A 305 -6.89 32.34 -4.11
C ALA A 305 -8.18 32.47 -4.92
N VAL A 306 -8.65 31.35 -5.49
CA VAL A 306 -9.82 31.31 -6.37
C VAL A 306 -10.65 30.05 -6.15
N ARG A 307 -11.95 30.13 -6.42
CA ARG A 307 -12.80 28.95 -6.59
C ARG A 307 -12.63 28.42 -8.01
N ALA A 308 -12.18 27.17 -8.12
CA ALA A 308 -12.06 26.49 -9.40
C ALA A 308 -13.46 26.16 -9.96
N SER A 309 -13.55 25.99 -11.28
CA SER A 309 -14.80 25.70 -11.99
C SER A 309 -15.45 24.37 -11.57
N ASP A 310 -14.67 23.46 -11.00
CA ASP A 310 -15.12 22.18 -10.45
C ASP A 310 -15.55 22.27 -8.98
N GLY A 311 -15.60 23.48 -8.41
CA GLY A 311 -16.05 23.73 -7.05
C GLY A 311 -14.95 23.62 -5.99
N ARG A 312 -13.71 23.23 -6.33
CA ARG A 312 -12.59 23.18 -5.39
C ARG A 312 -12.05 24.57 -5.07
N ALA A 313 -11.44 24.73 -3.89
CA ALA A 313 -10.68 25.92 -3.57
C ALA A 313 -9.25 25.73 -4.06
N ARG A 314 -8.77 26.64 -4.91
CA ARG A 314 -7.41 26.62 -5.42
C ARG A 314 -6.64 27.84 -4.91
N LEU A 315 -5.49 27.57 -4.32
CA LEU A 315 -4.52 28.59 -3.93
C LEU A 315 -3.25 28.37 -4.73
N ALA A 316 -2.73 29.41 -5.38
CA ALA A 316 -1.46 29.33 -6.10
C ALA A 316 -0.44 30.31 -5.53
N VAL A 317 0.80 29.85 -5.32
CA VAL A 317 1.96 30.69 -5.00
C VAL A 317 2.84 30.73 -6.23
N THR A 318 2.92 31.90 -6.86
CA THR A 318 3.74 32.14 -8.06
C THR A 318 4.94 33.01 -7.69
N ASP A 319 6.13 32.58 -8.05
CA ASP A 319 7.39 33.22 -7.66
C ASP A 319 8.32 33.44 -8.87
N GLY A 320 9.41 34.17 -8.65
CA GLY A 320 10.45 34.44 -9.65
C GLY A 320 11.70 33.57 -9.49
N CYS A 321 11.57 32.29 -9.16
CA CYS A 321 12.67 31.34 -8.93
C CYS A 321 13.61 31.18 -10.14
N GLY A 322 13.18 31.54 -11.36
CA GLY A 322 13.92 31.30 -12.60
C GLY A 322 13.70 29.91 -13.24
N GLY A 323 12.76 29.12 -12.71
CA GLY A 323 12.39 27.78 -13.17
C GLY A 323 13.08 26.65 -12.42
N ILE A 324 12.45 25.47 -12.42
CA ILE A 324 12.98 24.19 -11.93
C ILE A 324 13.22 23.29 -13.15
N GLU A 325 14.28 22.48 -13.15
CA GLU A 325 14.51 21.52 -14.23
C GLU A 325 13.36 20.50 -14.32
N ASP A 326 12.94 20.12 -15.54
CA ASP A 326 11.72 19.31 -15.73
C ASP A 326 11.80 17.95 -15.01
N ASP A 327 12.99 17.33 -14.96
CA ASP A 327 13.25 16.07 -14.26
C ASP A 327 13.13 16.20 -12.73
N ASP A 328 13.28 17.42 -12.20
CA ASP A 328 13.24 17.71 -10.78
C ASP A 328 11.86 18.19 -10.29
N LEU A 329 10.95 18.59 -11.17
CA LEU A 329 9.57 19.00 -10.81
C LEU A 329 8.83 17.91 -10.00
N ALA A 330 9.06 16.63 -10.31
CA ALA A 330 8.46 15.52 -9.59
C ALA A 330 9.09 15.30 -8.20
N ARG A 331 10.32 15.77 -8.01
CA ARG A 331 11.18 15.48 -6.87
C ARG A 331 11.23 16.60 -5.84
N VAL A 332 10.75 17.81 -6.17
CA VAL A 332 10.78 18.96 -5.25
C VAL A 332 10.03 18.74 -3.93
N PHE A 333 9.13 17.77 -3.89
CA PHE A 333 8.40 17.39 -2.68
C PHE A 333 9.02 16.20 -1.91
N GLU A 334 10.14 15.65 -2.39
CA GLU A 334 10.90 14.61 -1.70
C GLU A 334 11.60 15.20 -0.47
N ILE A 335 11.75 14.38 0.58
CA ILE A 335 12.38 14.80 1.83
C ILE A 335 13.86 15.13 1.57
N GLY A 336 14.26 16.36 1.88
CA GLY A 336 15.65 16.80 1.77
C GLY A 336 16.11 17.08 0.35
N TRP A 337 15.19 17.11 -0.63
CA TRP A 337 15.52 17.54 -1.98
C TRP A 337 15.94 19.02 -1.98
N ARG A 338 17.01 19.33 -2.73
CA ARG A 338 17.59 20.65 -2.90
C ARG A 338 18.15 20.77 -4.31
N GLY A 339 17.91 21.90 -4.96
CA GLY A 339 18.50 22.21 -6.25
C GLY A 339 20.03 22.28 -6.20
N GLU A 340 20.69 22.01 -7.32
CA GLU A 340 22.15 22.07 -7.48
C GLU A 340 22.80 23.38 -6.99
N PRO A 341 22.19 24.58 -7.18
CA PRO A 341 22.74 25.86 -6.69
C PRO A 341 22.72 26.04 -5.16
N GLU A 342 21.95 25.22 -4.43
CA GLU A 342 21.69 25.40 -2.99
C GLU A 342 22.56 24.53 -2.10
N ARG A 343 23.29 23.57 -2.69
CA ARG A 343 24.22 22.69 -1.97
C ARG A 343 25.48 23.47 -1.58
N GLY A 344 25.38 24.33 -0.57
CA GLY A 344 26.53 25.07 -0.01
C GLY A 344 26.22 26.44 0.57
N THR A 345 25.01 26.98 0.38
CA THR A 345 24.63 28.29 0.95
C THR A 345 24.09 28.12 2.36
N SER A 346 24.63 28.87 3.33
CA SER A 346 24.15 28.91 4.71
C SER A 346 22.68 29.34 4.83
N ASP A 347 22.14 30.01 3.81
CA ASP A 347 20.76 30.50 3.71
C ASP A 347 19.79 29.50 3.06
N ALA A 348 20.23 28.28 2.70
CA ALA A 348 19.36 27.24 2.15
C ALA A 348 18.46 26.63 3.23
N GLY A 349 17.16 26.50 2.95
CA GLY A 349 16.21 25.87 3.86
C GLY A 349 16.55 24.40 4.16
N ALA A 350 15.83 23.82 5.12
CA ALA A 350 15.97 22.40 5.48
C ALA A 350 15.61 21.41 4.35
N GLY A 351 15.08 21.84 3.20
CA GLY A 351 14.53 20.91 2.20
C GLY A 351 13.35 20.07 2.73
N LEU A 352 12.77 20.45 3.88
CA LEU A 352 11.62 19.77 4.49
C LEU A 352 10.31 20.52 4.23
N GLY A 353 10.36 21.82 3.94
CA GLY A 353 9.18 22.68 3.88
C GLY A 353 8.15 22.24 2.82
N LEU A 354 8.61 21.92 1.61
CA LEU A 354 7.73 21.46 0.52
C LEU A 354 7.16 20.06 0.79
N ALA A 355 7.95 19.15 1.37
CA ALA A 355 7.48 17.83 1.78
C ALA A 355 6.39 17.92 2.88
N ILE A 356 6.56 18.84 3.84
CA ILE A 356 5.54 19.13 4.87
C ILE A 356 4.29 19.72 4.24
N ALA A 357 4.43 20.70 3.34
CA ALA A 357 3.30 21.30 2.66
C ALA A 357 2.48 20.23 1.92
N ARG A 358 3.15 19.34 1.16
CA ARG A 358 2.52 18.21 0.50
C ARG A 358 1.78 17.29 1.47
N GLY A 359 2.45 16.83 2.52
CA GLY A 359 1.84 15.90 3.48
C GLY A 359 0.64 16.52 4.21
N VAL A 360 0.70 17.81 4.56
CA VAL A 360 -0.44 18.53 5.15
C VAL A 360 -1.61 18.59 4.16
N ILE A 361 -1.39 19.04 2.93
CA ILE A 361 -2.44 19.18 1.91
C ILE A 361 -3.08 17.81 1.58
N GLU A 362 -2.28 16.77 1.38
CA GLU A 362 -2.77 15.40 1.13
C GLU A 362 -3.57 14.86 2.33
N SER A 363 -3.15 15.15 3.57
CA SER A 363 -3.92 14.75 4.76
C SER A 363 -5.28 15.44 4.83
N HIS A 364 -5.44 16.61 4.21
CA HIS A 364 -6.68 17.37 4.07
C HIS A 364 -7.50 16.97 2.84
N ALA A 365 -7.20 15.83 2.22
CA ALA A 365 -7.83 15.36 0.98
C ALA A 365 -7.69 16.34 -0.19
N GLY A 366 -6.64 17.16 -0.16
CA GLY A 366 -6.24 18.03 -1.26
C GLY A 366 -5.14 17.45 -2.12
N SER A 367 -4.69 18.25 -3.08
CA SER A 367 -3.53 17.96 -3.91
C SER A 367 -2.64 19.19 -4.05
N ILE A 368 -1.33 18.97 -4.18
CA ILE A 368 -0.36 20.01 -4.48
C ILE A 368 0.40 19.65 -5.76
N SER A 369 0.69 20.64 -6.60
CA SER A 369 1.47 20.47 -7.82
C SER A 369 2.37 21.69 -8.06
N VAL A 370 3.38 21.51 -8.91
CA VAL A 370 4.31 22.56 -9.31
C VAL A 370 4.38 22.60 -10.83
N ALA A 371 4.47 23.81 -11.40
CA ALA A 371 4.72 24.03 -12.81
C ALA A 371 5.67 25.22 -12.99
N ASN A 372 6.51 25.15 -14.02
CA ASN A 372 7.27 26.32 -14.46
C ASN A 372 6.33 27.31 -15.15
N VAL A 373 6.54 28.60 -14.87
CA VAL A 373 5.91 29.73 -15.56
C VAL A 373 7.01 30.64 -16.11
N ASP A 374 6.65 31.61 -16.94
CA ASP A 374 7.64 32.52 -17.53
C ASP A 374 8.48 33.21 -16.45
N GLY A 375 9.75 32.81 -16.36
CA GLY A 375 10.73 33.35 -15.41
C GLY A 375 10.57 32.86 -13.96
N GLY A 376 9.75 31.84 -13.69
CA GLY A 376 9.34 31.51 -12.33
C GLY A 376 8.75 30.11 -12.12
N CYS A 377 8.26 29.89 -10.90
CA CYS A 377 7.64 28.65 -10.46
C CYS A 377 6.23 28.97 -9.95
N ARG A 378 5.28 28.07 -10.19
CA ARG A 378 3.92 28.16 -9.65
C ARG A 378 3.60 26.88 -8.89
N PHE A 379 3.29 27.02 -7.61
CA PHE A 379 2.80 25.94 -6.75
C PHE A 379 1.30 26.06 -6.59
N ASP A 380 0.54 25.07 -7.08
CA ASP A 380 -0.91 25.03 -6.98
C ASP A 380 -1.35 24.05 -5.89
N VAL A 381 -2.12 24.56 -4.93
CA VAL A 381 -2.78 23.82 -3.85
C VAL A 381 -4.27 23.76 -4.15
N GLU A 382 -4.84 22.57 -4.13
CA GLU A 382 -6.28 22.34 -4.27
C GLU A 382 -6.85 21.67 -3.03
N LEU A 383 -7.94 22.21 -2.51
CA LEU A 383 -8.65 21.68 -1.34
C LEU A 383 -10.16 21.53 -1.64
N PRO A 384 -10.81 20.48 -1.10
CA PRO A 384 -12.26 20.35 -1.16
C PRO A 384 -12.94 21.49 -0.42
N THR A 385 -13.95 22.11 -1.03
CA THR A 385 -14.73 23.17 -0.39
C THR A 385 -15.77 22.60 0.57
N HIS A 386 -16.15 23.41 1.55
CA HIS A 386 -17.16 23.08 2.55
C HIS A 386 -18.24 24.18 2.62
N PRO A 387 -19.54 23.84 2.43
CA PRO A 387 -20.04 22.53 2.01
C PRO A 387 -19.55 22.17 0.60
N PRO A 388 -19.44 20.87 0.27
CA PRO A 388 -19.11 20.46 -1.10
C PRO A 388 -20.18 21.01 -2.07
N ALA A 389 -19.71 21.48 -3.23
CA ALA A 389 -20.53 22.12 -4.27
C ALA A 389 -21.62 21.21 -4.84
#